data_AF-A0A845F9I2-F1
#
_entry.id   AF-A0A845F9I2-F1
#
_cell.length_a   1.000
_cell.length_b   1.000
_cell.length_c   1.000
_cell.angle_alpha   90.00
_cell.angle_beta   90.00
_cell.angle_gamma   90.00
#
_symmetry.space_group_name_H-M   'P 1'
#
loop_
_entity.id
_entity.type
_entity.pdbx_description
1 polymer ?
#
loop_
_entity_poly.entity_id
_entity_poly.type
_entity_poly.pdbx_seq_one_letter_code
_entity_poly.pdbx_strand_id
1 'polypeptide(L)'
;MLQEYITGLMKEVEKEFEAMDALTPYAMAKLYFEFWQEHIEFLNLIQKNDLFVILLKQLDDYLPSLNERYKADLIEGFDETFLQYYTAFNSAGIWHMLEKWIRHGAVETPEEMAQIYSDITLNNPHVKK
;
A
#
# COMPACT_ATOMS: atom_id res chain seq x y z
N MET A 1 -14.95 11.23 -13.88
CA MET A 1 -15.31 9.79 -13.87
C MET A 1 -14.61 9.08 -12.71
N LEU A 2 -15.06 7.90 -12.27
CA LEU A 2 -14.49 7.17 -11.12
C LEU A 2 -12.96 6.96 -11.24
N GLN A 3 -12.49 6.60 -12.43
CA GLN A 3 -11.05 6.43 -12.70
C GLN A 3 -10.26 7.72 -12.44
N GLU A 4 -10.73 8.87 -12.96
CA GLU A 4 -10.06 10.16 -12.74
C GLU A 4 -10.00 10.54 -11.26
N TYR A 5 -11.04 10.21 -10.49
CA TYR A 5 -11.05 10.41 -9.04
C TYR A 5 -10.00 9.54 -8.35
N ILE A 6 -9.93 8.24 -8.69
CA ILE A 6 -8.91 7.33 -8.17
C ILE A 6 -7.51 7.82 -8.54
N THR A 7 -7.30 8.25 -9.80
CA THR A 7 -6.03 8.83 -10.24
C THR A 7 -5.66 10.08 -9.42
N GLY A 8 -6.65 10.89 -9.03
CA GLY A 8 -6.45 12.00 -8.10
C GLY A 8 -5.89 11.53 -6.75
N LEU A 9 -6.53 10.52 -6.15
CA LEU A 9 -6.08 9.90 -4.90
C LEU A 9 -4.67 9.29 -5.01
N MET A 10 -4.35 8.64 -6.13
CA MET A 10 -3.01 8.06 -6.35
C MET A 10 -1.92 9.16 -6.35
N LYS A 11 -2.20 10.31 -6.95
CA LYS A 11 -1.27 11.45 -6.97
C LYS A 11 -1.15 12.15 -5.62
N GLU A 12 -2.19 12.08 -4.79
CA GLU A 12 -2.19 12.65 -3.45
C GLU A 12 -1.29 11.82 -2.53
N VAL A 13 -1.53 10.51 -2.46
CA VAL A 13 -0.71 9.61 -1.65
C VAL A 13 0.74 9.57 -2.14
N GLU A 14 0.98 9.62 -3.46
CA GLU A 14 2.33 9.71 -4.04
C GLU A 14 3.10 10.89 -3.45
N LYS A 15 2.51 12.09 -3.39
CA LYS A 15 3.15 13.29 -2.81
C LYS A 15 3.48 13.13 -1.34
N GLU A 16 2.61 12.47 -0.58
CA GLU A 16 2.87 12.21 0.83
C GLU A 16 4.05 11.24 1.01
N PHE A 17 4.15 10.21 0.16
CA PHE A 17 5.32 9.35 0.10
C PHE A 17 6.60 10.09 -0.30
N GLU A 18 6.54 11.03 -1.27
CA GLU A 18 7.71 11.81 -1.69
C GLU A 18 8.28 12.67 -0.55
N ALA A 19 7.45 13.04 0.43
CA ALA A 19 7.81 13.87 1.57
C ALA A 19 8.31 13.08 2.79
N MET A 20 8.35 11.74 2.73
CA MET A 20 8.79 10.91 3.85
C MET A 20 10.30 10.95 4.06
N ASP A 21 10.72 11.20 5.30
CA ASP A 21 12.13 11.13 5.70
C ASP A 21 12.66 9.67 5.85
N ALA A 22 11.77 8.70 6.05
CA ALA A 22 12.13 7.31 6.33
C ALA A 22 11.24 6.30 5.60
N LEU A 23 11.85 5.46 4.76
CA LEU A 23 11.19 4.48 3.91
C LEU A 23 11.18 3.07 4.51
N THR A 24 10.94 2.97 5.82
CA THR A 24 10.84 1.65 6.48
C THR A 24 9.50 0.98 6.13
N PRO A 25 9.40 -0.37 6.12
CA PRO A 25 8.14 -1.06 5.83
C PRO A 25 6.98 -0.60 6.71
N TYR A 26 7.23 -0.39 8.01
CA TYR A 26 6.25 0.16 8.94
C TYR A 26 5.82 1.58 8.56
N ALA A 27 6.77 2.50 8.37
CA ALA A 27 6.44 3.91 8.10
C ALA A 27 5.65 4.06 6.79
N MET A 28 6.06 3.34 5.74
CA MET A 28 5.37 3.34 4.45
C MET A 28 3.95 2.77 4.56
N ALA A 29 3.78 1.65 5.26
CA ALA A 29 2.47 1.05 5.45
C ALA A 29 1.57 1.91 6.33
N LYS A 30 2.11 2.56 7.37
CA LYS A 30 1.35 3.45 8.23
C LYS A 30 0.76 4.61 7.44
N LEU A 31 1.58 5.30 6.65
CA LEU A 31 1.12 6.38 5.77
C LEU A 31 0.03 5.88 4.81
N TYR A 32 0.25 4.71 4.20
CA TYR A 32 -0.72 4.11 3.29
C TYR A 32 -2.08 3.86 3.94
N PHE A 33 -2.11 3.26 5.14
CA PHE A 33 -3.37 2.97 5.84
C PHE A 33 -4.01 4.21 6.47
N GLU A 34 -3.22 5.21 6.89
CA GLU A 34 -3.72 6.52 7.34
C GLU A 34 -4.46 7.22 6.20
N PHE A 35 -3.83 7.32 5.02
CA PHE A 35 -4.44 7.88 3.82
C PHE A 35 -5.77 7.19 3.49
N TRP A 36 -5.79 5.86 3.45
CA TRP A 36 -7.01 5.13 3.13
C TRP A 36 -8.08 5.19 4.22
N GLN A 37 -7.70 5.42 5.47
CA GLN A 37 -8.65 5.68 6.55
C GLN A 37 -9.40 6.99 6.34
N GLU A 38 -8.72 8.04 5.87
CA GLU A 38 -9.35 9.32 5.53
C GLU A 38 -10.33 9.19 4.36
N HIS A 39 -10.11 8.22 3.47
CA HIS A 39 -10.97 7.91 2.32
C HIS A 39 -11.88 6.69 2.53
N ILE A 40 -12.14 6.30 3.79
CA ILE A 40 -12.85 5.04 4.09
C ILE A 40 -14.27 4.97 3.54
N GLU A 41 -14.99 6.10 3.48
CA GLU A 41 -16.34 6.15 2.92
C GLU A 41 -16.35 5.82 1.43
N PHE A 42 -15.36 6.34 0.70
CA PHE A 42 -15.15 6.02 -0.71
C PHE A 42 -14.81 4.54 -0.91
N LEU A 43 -13.88 4.01 -0.11
CA LEU A 43 -13.50 2.59 -0.17
C LEU A 43 -14.69 1.67 0.10
N ASN A 44 -15.52 2.00 1.09
CA ASN A 44 -16.74 1.27 1.38
C ASN A 44 -17.74 1.34 0.22
N LEU A 45 -17.87 2.48 -0.44
CA LEU A 45 -18.77 2.64 -1.58
C LEU A 45 -18.33 1.77 -2.76
N ILE A 46 -17.06 1.81 -3.14
CA ILE A 46 -16.56 1.01 -4.26
C ILE A 46 -16.56 -0.49 -3.93
N GLN A 47 -16.30 -0.87 -2.67
CA GLN A 47 -16.36 -2.26 -2.23
C GLN A 47 -17.78 -2.82 -2.29
N LYS A 48 -18.78 -2.06 -1.84
CA LYS A 48 -20.20 -2.47 -1.87
C LYS A 48 -20.77 -2.64 -3.29
N ASN A 49 -20.13 -2.05 -4.29
CA ASN A 49 -20.55 -2.10 -5.69
C ASN A 49 -19.65 -2.99 -6.55
N ASP A 50 -18.77 -3.79 -5.94
CA ASP A 50 -17.80 -4.65 -6.65
C ASP A 50 -16.85 -3.88 -7.60
N LEU A 51 -16.59 -2.60 -7.29
CA LEU A 51 -15.75 -1.70 -8.06
C LEU A 51 -14.32 -1.57 -7.51
N PHE A 52 -14.00 -2.26 -6.41
CA PHE A 52 -12.66 -2.24 -5.82
C PHE A 52 -11.56 -2.70 -6.80
N VAL A 53 -11.91 -3.57 -7.75
CA VAL A 53 -11.01 -3.98 -8.85
C VAL A 53 -10.50 -2.81 -9.69
N ILE A 54 -11.25 -1.71 -9.79
CA ILE A 54 -10.82 -0.51 -10.52
C ILE A 54 -9.70 0.20 -9.76
N LEU A 55 -9.80 0.25 -8.43
CA LEU A 55 -8.75 0.79 -7.57
C LEU A 55 -7.48 -0.07 -7.65
N LEU A 56 -7.61 -1.40 -7.56
CA LEU A 56 -6.48 -2.32 -7.66
C LEU A 56 -5.69 -2.13 -8.96
N LYS A 57 -6.38 -2.01 -10.10
CA LYS A 57 -5.73 -1.75 -11.39
C LYS A 57 -4.96 -0.43 -11.44
N GLN A 58 -5.45 0.61 -10.75
CA GLN A 58 -4.75 1.89 -10.70
C GLN A 58 -3.53 1.83 -9.78
N LEU A 59 -3.62 1.08 -8.68
CA LEU A 59 -2.48 0.83 -7.81
C LEU A 59 -1.37 0.06 -8.54
N ASP A 60 -1.74 -0.92 -9.38
CA ASP A 60 -0.81 -1.67 -10.27
C ASP A 60 0.01 -0.73 -11.15
N ASP A 61 -0.62 0.32 -11.68
CA ASP A 61 0.01 1.26 -12.60
C ASP A 61 0.90 2.30 -11.87
N TYR A 62 0.57 2.68 -10.64
CA TYR A 62 1.17 3.84 -9.95
C TYR A 62 2.32 3.50 -9.00
N LEU A 63 2.28 2.34 -8.35
CA LEU A 63 3.25 2.01 -7.29
C LEU A 63 4.60 1.46 -7.76
N PRO A 64 4.74 0.80 -8.93
CA PRO A 64 6.05 0.45 -9.48
C PRO A 64 6.96 1.68 -9.66
N SER A 65 6.41 2.80 -10.16
CA SER A 65 7.19 4.05 -10.33
C SER A 65 7.63 4.68 -9.01
N LEU A 66 6.88 4.46 -7.93
CA LEU A 66 7.25 4.90 -6.59
C LEU A 66 8.43 4.05 -6.07
N ASN A 67 8.36 2.73 -6.22
CA ASN A 67 9.43 1.82 -5.76
C ASN A 67 10.77 2.08 -6.45
N GLU A 68 10.78 2.33 -7.77
CA GLU A 68 12.01 2.67 -8.51
C GLU A 68 12.66 3.98 -8.00
N ARG A 69 11.85 4.97 -7.63
CA ARG A 69 12.32 6.30 -7.25
C ARG A 69 12.85 6.36 -5.81
N TYR A 70 12.28 5.58 -4.90
CA TYR A 70 12.55 5.72 -3.46
C TYR A 70 13.39 4.59 -2.85
N LYS A 71 13.48 3.42 -3.49
CA LYS A 71 14.23 2.30 -2.89
C LYS A 71 15.69 2.24 -3.27
N ALA A 72 16.22 3.08 -4.18
CA ALA A 72 17.55 2.95 -4.79
C ALA A 72 18.68 2.46 -3.85
N ASP A 73 18.73 2.97 -2.61
CA ASP A 73 19.74 2.59 -1.61
C ASP A 73 19.49 1.23 -0.91
N LEU A 74 18.23 0.79 -0.80
CA LEU A 74 17.82 -0.54 -0.29
C LEU A 74 18.03 -1.65 -1.33
N ILE A 75 18.25 -1.28 -2.60
CA ILE A 75 18.29 -2.20 -3.73
C ILE A 75 19.69 -2.51 -4.24
N GLU A 76 20.69 -1.85 -3.67
CA GLU A 76 22.07 -2.01 -4.08
C GLU A 76 22.54 -3.47 -3.85
N GLY A 77 22.89 -4.17 -4.94
CA GLY A 77 23.38 -5.55 -4.89
C GLY A 77 22.36 -6.64 -5.26
N PHE A 78 21.09 -6.31 -5.51
CA PHE A 78 20.10 -7.24 -6.05
C PHE A 78 20.03 -7.17 -7.58
N ASP A 79 19.78 -8.31 -8.24
CA ASP A 79 19.58 -8.34 -9.69
C ASP A 79 18.18 -7.81 -10.09
N GLU A 80 18.06 -7.30 -11.31
CA GLU A 80 16.84 -6.68 -11.82
C GLU A 80 15.62 -7.61 -11.76
N THR A 81 15.81 -8.92 -12.00
CA THR A 81 14.70 -9.89 -11.98
C THR A 81 14.15 -10.04 -10.58
N PHE A 82 15.03 -10.18 -9.58
CA PHE A 82 14.62 -10.21 -8.17
C PHE A 82 13.80 -8.97 -7.80
N LEU A 83 14.19 -7.79 -8.29
CA LEU A 83 13.54 -6.52 -7.96
C LEU A 83 12.18 -6.33 -8.57
N GLN A 84 11.99 -6.79 -9.81
CA GLN A 84 10.69 -6.83 -10.44
C GLN A 84 9.72 -7.70 -9.62
N TYR A 85 10.15 -8.91 -9.24
CA TYR A 85 9.31 -9.82 -8.43
C TYR A 85 9.12 -9.35 -6.98
N TYR A 86 10.15 -8.79 -6.34
CA TYR A 86 10.05 -8.21 -5.00
C TYR A 86 9.05 -7.06 -4.98
N THR A 87 9.12 -6.17 -5.96
CA THR A 87 8.17 -5.06 -6.12
C THR A 87 6.75 -5.58 -6.31
N ALA A 88 6.54 -6.49 -7.26
CA ALA A 88 5.22 -7.08 -7.50
C ALA A 88 4.65 -7.79 -6.27
N PHE A 89 5.47 -8.55 -5.53
CA PHE A 89 5.06 -9.24 -4.31
C PHE A 89 4.62 -8.27 -3.20
N ASN A 90 5.42 -7.24 -2.93
CA ASN A 90 5.09 -6.26 -1.87
C ASN A 90 3.86 -5.43 -2.24
N SER A 91 3.76 -4.99 -3.50
CA SER A 91 2.60 -4.27 -4.04
C SER A 91 1.32 -5.09 -3.93
N ALA A 92 1.33 -6.34 -4.42
CA ALA A 92 0.18 -7.23 -4.30
C ALA A 92 -0.17 -7.51 -2.82
N GLY A 93 0.83 -7.68 -1.97
CA GLY A 93 0.66 -7.91 -0.53
C GLY A 93 -0.10 -6.78 0.15
N ILE A 94 0.35 -5.53 -0.02
CA ILE A 94 -0.24 -4.39 0.71
C ILE A 94 -1.65 -4.04 0.23
N TRP A 95 -1.99 -4.20 -1.06
CA TRP A 95 -3.35 -3.87 -1.54
C TRP A 95 -4.36 -4.97 -1.24
N HIS A 96 -3.94 -6.24 -1.26
CA HIS A 96 -4.81 -7.31 -0.76
C HIS A 96 -5.05 -7.18 0.75
N MET A 97 -4.09 -6.65 1.51
CA MET A 97 -4.34 -6.25 2.89
C MET A 97 -5.36 -5.12 3.00
N LEU A 98 -5.30 -4.10 2.14
CA LEU A 98 -6.33 -3.05 2.07
C LEU A 98 -7.72 -3.64 1.79
N GLU A 99 -7.85 -4.45 0.74
CA GLU A 99 -9.14 -5.08 0.40
C GLU A 99 -9.70 -5.88 1.59
N LYS A 100 -8.84 -6.67 2.25
CA LYS A 100 -9.22 -7.46 3.43
C LYS A 100 -9.67 -6.58 4.59
N TRP A 101 -8.92 -5.52 4.87
CA TRP A 101 -9.24 -4.56 5.93
C TRP A 101 -10.61 -3.91 5.70
N ILE A 102 -10.87 -3.43 4.48
CA ILE A 102 -12.17 -2.85 4.10
C ILE A 102 -13.30 -3.88 4.18
N ARG A 103 -13.09 -5.10 3.69
CA ARG A 103 -14.08 -6.20 3.77
C ARG A 103 -14.46 -6.57 5.20
N HIS A 104 -13.56 -6.36 6.16
CA HIS A 104 -13.81 -6.60 7.59
C HIS A 104 -14.29 -5.36 8.35
N GLY A 105 -14.56 -4.25 7.65
CA GLY A 105 -15.08 -3.04 8.27
C GLY A 105 -14.01 -2.10 8.83
N ALA A 106 -12.74 -2.29 8.42
CA ALA A 106 -11.61 -1.46 8.79
C ALA A 106 -11.48 -1.25 10.31
N VAL A 107 -11.51 -2.36 11.06
CA VAL A 107 -11.56 -2.36 12.53
C VAL A 107 -10.19 -2.06 13.13
N GLU A 108 -9.12 -2.60 12.53
CA GLU A 108 -7.75 -2.37 12.95
C GLU A 108 -7.32 -0.92 12.66
N THR A 109 -6.48 -0.33 13.52
CA THR A 109 -5.93 1.02 13.27
C THR A 109 -4.85 0.99 12.18
N PRO A 110 -4.53 2.14 11.55
CA PRO A 110 -3.42 2.22 10.62
C PRO A 110 -2.09 1.71 11.18
N GLU A 111 -1.80 1.98 12.46
CA GLU A 111 -0.61 1.47 13.15
C GLU A 111 -0.61 -0.06 13.27
N GLU A 112 -1.76 -0.66 13.61
CA GLU A 112 -1.88 -2.12 13.70
C GLU A 112 -1.68 -2.76 12.32
N MET A 113 -2.28 -2.20 11.28
CA MET A 113 -2.11 -2.66 9.91
C MET A 113 -0.67 -2.50 9.43
N ALA A 114 -0.02 -1.38 9.76
CA ALA A 114 1.39 -1.12 9.46
C ALA A 114 2.33 -2.10 10.17
N GLN A 115 2.06 -2.40 11.44
CA GLN A 115 2.81 -3.40 12.19
C GLN A 115 2.64 -4.77 11.54
N ILE A 116 1.41 -5.15 11.18
CA ILE A 116 1.11 -6.40 10.47
C ILE A 116 1.92 -6.53 9.18
N TYR A 117 1.90 -5.50 8.34
CA TYR A 117 2.66 -5.49 7.10
C TYR A 117 4.16 -5.56 7.34
N SER A 118 4.67 -4.79 8.32
CA SER A 118 6.09 -4.72 8.64
C SER A 118 6.64 -6.07 9.09
N ASP A 119 5.99 -6.79 10.00
CA ASP A 119 6.57 -8.07 10.45
C ASP A 119 6.47 -9.15 9.38
N ILE A 120 5.44 -9.14 8.52
CA ILE A 120 5.37 -10.04 7.34
C ILE A 120 6.55 -9.77 6.39
N THR A 121 6.77 -8.52 6.03
CA THR A 121 7.81 -8.14 5.05
C THR A 121 9.22 -8.33 5.58
N LEU A 122 9.42 -8.21 6.90
CA LEU A 122 10.70 -8.46 7.55
C LEU A 122 10.91 -9.92 7.98
N ASN A 123 9.96 -10.82 7.67
CA ASN A 123 9.94 -12.20 8.15
C ASN A 123 10.05 -12.32 9.69
N ASN A 124 9.57 -11.32 10.42
CA ASN A 124 9.47 -11.37 11.86
C ASN A 124 8.17 -12.12 12.24
N PRO A 125 8.22 -13.12 13.14
CA PRO A 125 7.00 -13.80 13.55
C PRO A 125 6.07 -12.85 14.32
N HIS A 126 4.85 -12.67 13.80
CA HIS A 126 3.74 -12.02 14.50
C HIS A 126 3.30 -12.85 15.70
N VAL A 127 3.77 -12.50 16.90
CA VAL A 127 3.37 -13.19 18.13
C VAL A 127 2.32 -12.36 18.85
N LYS A 128 1.12 -12.92 19.08
CA LYS A 128 0.16 -12.33 20.04
C LYS A 128 0.84 -12.28 21.42
N LYS A 129 0.99 -11.08 21.99
CA LYS A 129 1.29 -10.93 23.41
C LYS A 129 0.11 -11.38 24.25
#